data_AF-A0A939EZ97-F1
#
_entry.id   AF-A0A939EZ97-F1
#
_cell.length_a   1.000
_cell.length_b   1.000
_cell.length_c   1.000
_cell.angle_alpha   90.00
_cell.angle_beta   90.00
_cell.angle_gamma   90.00
#
_symmetry.space_group_name_H-M   'P 1'
#
loop_
_entity.id
_entity.type
_entity.pdbx_description
1 polymer ?
#
loop_
_entity_poly.entity_id
_entity_poly.type
_entity_poly.pdbx_seq_one_letter_code
_entity_poly.pdbx_strand_id
1 'polypeptide(L)'
;MLKKYGEAADITAIRDAGFQWMLEDYDIDQVTTAFRQYLKTGREIPTPTDIIEILDPSVRPMCGRMYQRLVERSKEGPFALTRAEHEYIDRYEARQIGDL
;
A
#
# COMPACT_ATOMS: atom_id res chain seq x y z
N MET A 1 -7.04 8.70 -38.98
CA MET A 1 -6.22 9.82 -38.49
C MET A 1 -6.20 9.78 -36.97
N LEU A 2 -5.00 9.69 -36.40
CA LEU A 2 -4.71 9.59 -34.97
C LEU A 2 -5.20 10.84 -34.22
N LYS A 3 -6.19 10.67 -33.35
CA LYS A 3 -6.49 11.59 -32.24
C LYS A 3 -6.69 10.71 -31.02
N LYS A 4 -5.72 10.67 -30.09
CA LYS A 4 -5.86 10.18 -28.69
C LYS A 4 -4.53 9.94 -27.93
N TYR A 5 -3.38 10.38 -28.44
CA TYR A 5 -2.09 10.21 -27.73
C TYR A 5 -1.64 11.41 -26.89
N GLY A 6 -2.32 12.56 -26.96
CA GLY A 6 -1.97 13.76 -26.16
C GLY A 6 -2.72 13.88 -24.83
N GLU A 7 -3.97 13.42 -24.77
CA GLU A 7 -4.86 13.60 -23.62
C GLU A 7 -4.47 12.71 -22.43
N ALA A 8 -3.94 11.51 -22.70
CA ALA A 8 -3.49 10.59 -21.66
C ALA A 8 -2.23 11.07 -20.93
N ALA A 9 -1.33 11.79 -21.63
CA ALA A 9 -0.10 12.33 -21.08
C ALA A 9 -0.36 13.54 -20.17
N ASP A 10 -1.33 14.39 -20.55
CA ASP A 10 -1.75 15.54 -19.74
C ASP A 10 -2.43 15.11 -18.44
N ILE A 11 -3.25 14.06 -18.49
CA ILE A 11 -3.90 13.48 -17.30
C ILE A 11 -2.87 12.85 -16.36
N THR A 12 -1.79 12.26 -16.89
CA THR A 12 -0.74 11.70 -16.04
C THR A 12 0.06 12.80 -15.35
N ALA A 13 0.43 13.87 -16.05
CA ALA A 13 1.18 14.98 -15.46
C ALA A 13 0.39 15.76 -14.39
N ILE A 14 -0.90 16.05 -14.65
CA ILE A 14 -1.77 16.72 -13.69
C ILE A 14 -2.04 15.84 -12.47
N ARG A 15 -2.19 14.53 -12.67
CA ARG A 15 -2.37 13.57 -11.59
C ARG A 15 -1.09 13.46 -10.75
N ASP A 16 0.06 13.32 -11.38
CA ASP A 16 1.34 13.19 -10.68
C ASP A 16 1.66 14.45 -9.87
N ALA A 17 1.35 15.65 -10.40
CA ALA A 17 1.41 16.91 -9.65
C ALA A 17 0.40 16.96 -8.46
N GLY A 18 -0.80 16.40 -8.63
CA GLY A 18 -1.80 16.29 -7.56
C GLY A 18 -1.39 15.32 -6.44
N PHE A 19 -0.71 14.23 -6.79
CA PHE A 19 -0.10 13.33 -5.82
C PHE A 19 1.11 13.99 -5.15
N GLN A 20 1.92 14.74 -5.88
CA GLN A 20 3.07 15.48 -5.34
C GLN A 20 2.65 16.55 -4.31
N TRP A 21 1.51 17.23 -4.52
CA TRP A 21 0.94 18.18 -3.56
C TRP A 21 0.33 17.50 -2.32
N MET A 22 -0.13 16.26 -2.45
CA MET A 22 -0.82 15.51 -1.39
C MET A 22 0.12 14.62 -0.57
N LEU A 23 1.29 14.33 -1.14
CA LEU A 23 2.33 13.46 -0.61
C LEU A 23 3.63 14.25 -0.37
N GLU A 24 3.57 15.55 -0.07
CA GLU A 24 4.73 16.47 0.06
C GLU A 24 5.92 15.90 0.85
N ASP A 25 5.68 14.96 1.77
CA ASP A 25 6.70 14.27 2.58
C ASP A 25 7.42 13.10 1.88
N TYR A 26 6.99 12.69 0.68
CA TYR A 26 7.51 11.53 -0.06
C TYR A 26 8.25 11.96 -1.33
N ASP A 27 9.41 11.35 -1.58
CA ASP A 27 10.20 11.63 -2.78
C ASP A 27 9.50 11.10 -4.05
N ILE A 28 9.61 11.84 -5.15
CA ILE A 28 8.93 11.51 -6.42
C ILE A 28 9.36 10.16 -6.99
N ASP A 29 10.61 9.74 -6.74
CA ASP A 29 11.12 8.43 -7.17
C ASP A 29 10.47 7.29 -6.37
N GLN A 30 10.18 7.53 -5.08
CA GLN A 30 9.46 6.58 -4.23
C GLN A 30 8.02 6.45 -4.71
N VAL A 31 7.32 7.57 -4.92
CA VAL A 31 5.94 7.61 -5.44
C VAL A 31 5.84 6.88 -6.78
N THR A 32 6.78 7.14 -7.70
CA THR A 32 6.81 6.49 -9.02
C THR A 32 7.02 4.98 -8.91
N THR A 33 7.89 4.55 -7.99
CA THR A 33 8.16 3.14 -7.74
C THR A 33 6.94 2.42 -7.17
N ALA A 34 6.28 3.03 -6.18
CA ALA A 34 5.05 2.53 -5.59
C ALA A 34 3.92 2.44 -6.64
N PHE A 35 3.82 3.44 -7.51
CA PHE A 35 2.86 3.43 -8.62
C PHE A 35 3.06 2.24 -9.56
N ARG A 36 4.31 1.97 -9.95
CA ARG A 36 4.65 0.81 -10.78
C ARG A 36 4.37 -0.52 -10.08
N GLN A 37 4.57 -0.59 -8.76
CA GLN A 37 4.23 -1.78 -7.98
C GLN A 37 2.72 -2.03 -7.96
N TYR A 38 1.90 -0.99 -7.78
CA TYR A 38 0.45 -1.13 -7.79
C TYR A 38 -0.08 -1.59 -9.16
N LEU A 39 0.42 -1.01 -10.25
CA LEU A 39 -0.01 -1.39 -11.60
C LEU A 39 0.25 -2.87 -11.93
N LYS A 40 1.25 -3.50 -11.32
CA LYS A 40 1.52 -4.94 -11.49
C LYS A 40 0.42 -5.83 -10.91
N THR A 41 -0.43 -5.30 -10.01
CA THR A 41 -1.56 -6.05 -9.42
C THR A 41 -2.79 -6.11 -10.33
N GLY A 42 -2.78 -5.40 -11.47
CA GLY A 42 -3.83 -5.47 -12.48
C GLY A 42 -5.15 -4.79 -12.10
N ARG A 43 -5.18 -3.98 -11.03
CA ARG A 43 -6.34 -3.18 -10.63
C ARG A 43 -6.34 -1.81 -11.30
N GLU A 44 -7.48 -1.11 -11.21
CA GLU A 44 -7.73 0.24 -11.72
C GLU A 44 -6.64 1.26 -11.32
N ILE A 45 -6.73 2.49 -11.85
CA ILE A 45 -5.78 3.58 -11.51
C ILE A 45 -5.74 3.74 -9.97
N PRO A 46 -4.57 3.60 -9.31
CA PRO A 46 -4.48 3.71 -7.85
C PRO A 46 -4.87 5.09 -7.35
N THR A 47 -5.48 5.12 -6.17
CA THR A 47 -5.74 6.35 -5.41
C THR A 47 -4.50 6.80 -4.64
N PRO A 48 -4.44 8.06 -4.16
CA PRO A 48 -3.40 8.51 -3.23
C PRO A 48 -3.21 7.59 -2.02
N THR A 49 -4.30 7.10 -1.45
CA THR A 49 -4.26 6.13 -0.33
C THR A 49 -3.58 4.82 -0.72
N ASP A 50 -3.84 4.28 -1.90
CA ASP A 50 -3.20 3.04 -2.37
C ASP A 50 -1.67 3.21 -2.50
N ILE A 51 -1.22 4.39 -2.93
CA ILE A 51 0.20 4.71 -3.05
C ILE A 51 0.84 4.93 -1.68
N ILE A 52 0.16 5.64 -0.77
CA ILE A 52 0.59 5.79 0.62
C ILE A 52 0.70 4.42 1.30
N GLU A 53 -0.22 3.49 1.04
CA GLU A 53 -0.15 2.14 1.62
C GLU A 53 1.07 1.34 1.20
N ILE A 54 1.60 1.60 0.00
CA ILE A 54 2.83 0.99 -0.49
C ILE A 54 4.06 1.69 0.09
N LEU A 55 4.01 3.03 0.22
CA LEU A 55 5.11 3.86 0.72
C LEU A 55 5.30 3.77 2.23
N ASP A 56 4.19 3.83 2.95
CA ASP A 56 4.12 3.72 4.40
C ASP A 56 3.01 2.72 4.79
N PRO A 57 3.37 1.43 4.89
CA PRO A 57 2.45 0.39 5.33
C PRO A 57 1.92 0.60 6.76
N SER A 58 2.52 1.53 7.53
CA SER A 58 2.10 1.86 8.89
C SER A 58 0.89 2.80 8.95
N VAL A 59 0.48 3.41 7.83
CA VAL A 59 -0.61 4.41 7.86
C VAL A 59 -1.98 3.78 8.17
N ARG A 60 -2.16 2.47 7.96
CA ARG A 60 -3.35 1.81 8.49
C ARG A 60 -3.22 1.56 9.99
N PRO A 61 -4.17 2.02 10.82
CA PRO A 61 -4.25 1.56 12.19
C PRO A 61 -4.49 0.06 12.17
N MET A 62 -3.50 -0.71 12.64
CA MET A 62 -3.66 -2.14 12.75
C MET A 62 -4.63 -2.46 13.88
N CYS A 63 -5.50 -3.44 13.66
CA CYS A 63 -6.58 -3.77 14.58
C CYS A 63 -6.11 -4.84 15.55
N GLY A 64 -5.95 -4.48 16.84
CA GLY A 64 -5.52 -5.42 17.87
C GLY A 64 -6.43 -6.65 18.02
N ARG A 65 -7.74 -6.52 17.77
CA ARG A 65 -8.65 -7.68 17.76
C ARG A 65 -8.38 -8.64 16.60
N MET A 66 -8.01 -8.12 15.43
CA MET A 66 -7.63 -8.97 14.30
C MET A 66 -6.35 -9.74 14.61
N TYR A 67 -5.35 -9.06 15.18
CA TYR A 67 -4.12 -9.71 15.66
C TYR A 67 -4.43 -10.84 16.64
N GLN A 68 -5.19 -10.57 17.70
CA GLN A 68 -5.57 -11.59 18.70
C GLN A 68 -6.24 -12.81 18.05
N ARG A 69 -7.18 -12.58 17.13
CA ARG A 69 -7.88 -13.65 16.42
C ARG A 69 -6.93 -14.48 15.55
N LEU A 70 -5.97 -13.86 14.87
CA LEU A 70 -4.99 -14.57 14.04
C LEU A 70 -4.00 -15.37 14.90
N VAL A 71 -3.60 -14.84 16.06
CA VAL A 71 -2.75 -15.55 17.03
C VAL A 71 -3.47 -16.74 17.66
N GLU A 72 -4.78 -16.65 17.90
CA GLU A 72 -5.56 -17.79 18.33
C GLU A 72 -5.66 -18.85 17.23
N ARG A 73 -5.95 -18.42 16.00
CA ARG A 73 -6.08 -19.33 14.85
C ARG A 73 -4.76 -20.02 14.48
N SER A 74 -3.62 -19.35 14.67
CA SER A 74 -2.31 -19.96 14.41
C SER A 74 -2.05 -21.22 15.25
N LYS A 75 -2.73 -21.36 16.40
CA LYS A 75 -2.64 -22.54 17.28
C LYS A 75 -3.37 -23.77 16.73
N GLU A 76 -4.26 -23.60 15.75
CA GLU A 76 -5.03 -24.69 15.13
C GLU A 76 -4.15 -25.58 14.22
N GLY A 77 -2.98 -25.08 13.80
CA GLY A 77 -1.99 -25.87 13.07
C GLY A 77 -1.14 -25.05 12.09
N PRO A 78 -0.12 -25.67 11.48
CA PRO A 78 0.86 -24.99 10.64
C PRO A 78 0.30 -24.39 9.33
N PHE A 79 -0.94 -24.73 8.96
CA PHE A 79 -1.62 -24.22 7.76
C PHE A 79 -2.87 -23.37 8.09
N ALA A 80 -3.07 -23.01 9.36
CA ALA A 80 -4.25 -22.27 9.79
C ALA A 80 -4.26 -20.81 9.31
N LEU A 81 -3.09 -20.30 8.91
CA LEU A 81 -2.92 -18.94 8.39
C LEU A 81 -2.41 -18.96 6.95
N THR A 82 -2.87 -17.98 6.18
CA THR A 82 -2.33 -17.65 4.87
C THR A 82 -1.05 -16.82 5.00
N ARG A 83 -0.24 -16.75 3.93
CA ARG A 83 0.98 -15.92 3.91
C ARG A 83 0.69 -14.45 4.25
N ALA A 84 -0.40 -13.89 3.73
CA ALA A 84 -0.80 -12.51 4.00
C ALA A 84 -1.16 -12.26 5.47
N GLU A 85 -1.70 -13.28 6.17
CA GLU A 85 -2.01 -13.19 7.59
C GLU A 85 -0.76 -13.31 8.46
N HIS A 86 0.23 -14.09 8.04
CA HIS A 86 1.57 -14.06 8.65
C HIS A 86 2.22 -12.67 8.49
N GLU A 87 2.21 -12.12 7.28
CA GLU A 87 2.70 -10.76 7.00
C GLU A 87 1.94 -9.67 7.80
N TYR A 88 0.70 -9.94 8.21
CA TYR A 88 -0.06 -9.04 9.09
C TYR A 88 0.45 -9.09 10.53
N ILE A 89 0.64 -10.30 11.07
CA ILE A 89 1.18 -10.52 12.43
C ILE A 89 2.58 -9.89 12.55
N ASP A 90 3.46 -10.18 11.60
CA ASP A 90 4.85 -9.69 11.62
C ASP A 90 4.91 -8.16 11.63
N ARG A 91 4.07 -7.52 10.79
CA ARG A 91 3.97 -6.05 10.76
C ARG A 91 3.40 -5.49 12.06
N TYR A 92 2.38 -6.14 12.64
CA TYR A 92 1.79 -5.73 13.91
C TYR A 92 2.82 -5.72 15.03
N GLU A 93 3.61 -6.79 15.14
CA GLU A 93 4.65 -6.94 16.16
C GLU A 93 5.80 -5.95 15.96
N ALA A 94 6.27 -5.77 14.73
CA ALA A 94 7.32 -4.80 14.40
C ALA A 94 6.93 -3.37 14.81
N ARG A 95 5.66 -2.98 14.63
CA ARG A 95 5.16 -1.67 15.02
C ARG A 95 5.10 -1.50 16.55
N GLN A 96 4.66 -2.53 17.28
CA GLN A 96 4.65 -2.48 18.74
C GLN A 96 6.05 -2.39 19.35
N ILE A 97 7.06 -2.97 18.70
CA ILE A 97 8.46 -2.87 19.14
C ILE A 97 9.07 -1.50 18.81
N GLY A 98 8.69 -0.89 17.67
CA GLY A 98 9.16 0.44 17.27
C GLY A 98 8.52 1.62 18.03
N ASP A 99 7.36 1.40 18.65
CA ASP A 99 6.65 2.36 19.50
C ASP A 99 7.10 2.34 20.99
N LEU A 100 8.12 1.53 21.34
CA LEU A 100 8.74 1.43 22.69
C LEU A 100 10.08 2.18 22.76
#